data_AF-A0A2D0IJL6-F1
#
_entry.id   AF-A0A2D0IJL6-F1
#
_cell.length_a   1.000
_cell.length_b   1.000
_cell.length_c   1.000
_cell.angle_alpha   90.00
_cell.angle_beta   90.00
_cell.angle_gamma   90.00
#
_symmetry.space_group_name_H-M   'P 1'
#
loop_
_entity.id
_entity.type
_entity.pdbx_description
1 polymer ?
#
loop_
_entity_poly.entity_id
_entity_poly.type
_entity_poly.pdbx_seq_one_letter_code
_entity_poly.pdbx_strand_id
1 'polypeptide(L)' 'MLKHEDMTTIAACVLETVPLYDWASVSDISTLTGLSAPRCQLLLTQFCLAGLMESRDND' A
#
# COMPACT_ATOMS: atom_id res chain seq x y z
N MET A 1 -10.01 -22.19 10.68
CA MET A 1 -10.42 -21.00 9.91
C MET A 1 -9.16 -20.31 9.47
N LEU A 2 -8.90 -20.21 8.16
CA LEU A 2 -7.78 -19.42 7.64
C LEU A 2 -7.97 -18.00 8.20
N LYS A 3 -6.97 -17.46 8.90
CA LYS A 3 -6.97 -16.05 9.31
C LYS A 3 -6.95 -15.23 8.03
N HIS A 4 -8.14 -14.92 7.51
CA HIS A 4 -8.29 -13.99 6.40
C HIS A 4 -7.96 -12.64 7.03
N GLU A 5 -6.70 -12.25 6.92
CA GLU A 5 -6.29 -10.89 7.24
C GLU A 5 -7.17 -9.97 6.41
N ASP A 6 -7.95 -9.14 7.10
CA ASP A 6 -8.87 -8.21 6.47
C ASP A 6 -8.05 -7.18 5.70
N MET A 7 -8.02 -7.35 4.37
CA MET A 7 -7.23 -6.50 3.48
C MET A 7 -7.68 -5.03 3.54
N THR A 8 -8.93 -4.75 3.95
CA THR A 8 -9.41 -3.38 4.15
C THR A 8 -8.80 -2.76 5.40
N THR A 9 -8.68 -3.53 6.48
CA THR A 9 -8.00 -3.07 7.71
C THR A 9 -6.52 -2.81 7.43
N ILE A 10 -5.87 -3.70 6.68
CA ILE A 10 -4.47 -3.52 6.28
C ILE A 10 -4.32 -2.26 5.42
N ALA A 11 -5.20 -2.07 4.42
CA ALA A 11 -5.16 -0.89 3.55
C ALA A 11 -5.27 0.41 4.36
N ALA A 12 -6.16 0.48 5.35
CA ALA A 12 -6.29 1.65 6.21
C ALA A 12 -4.99 1.94 6.97
N CYS A 13 -4.36 0.92 7.58
CA CYS A 13 -3.08 1.10 8.27
C CYS A 13 -1.96 1.55 7.33
N VAL A 14 -1.90 1.02 6.09
CA VAL A 14 -0.91 1.47 5.10
C VAL A 14 -1.16 2.92 4.73
N LEU A 15 -2.41 3.33 4.51
CA LEU A 15 -2.76 4.70 4.15
C LEU A 15 -2.44 5.71 5.26
N GLU A 16 -2.59 5.31 6.53
CA GLU A 16 -2.20 6.14 7.69
C GLU A 16 -0.68 6.29 7.87
N THR A 17 0.08 5.29 7.42
CA THR A 17 1.53 5.25 7.59
C THR A 17 2.30 5.81 6.40
N VAL A 18 1.72 5.75 5.20
CA VAL A 18 2.26 6.38 4.01
C VAL A 18 1.97 7.88 4.05
N PRO A 19 2.96 8.74 3.80
CA PRO A 19 2.68 10.17 3.70
C PRO A 19 1.66 10.40 2.57
N LEU A 20 0.49 10.96 2.91
CA LEU A 20 -0.62 11.25 1.97
C LEU A 20 -0.23 12.11 0.75
N TYR A 21 0.98 12.70 0.77
CA TYR A 21 1.50 13.60 -0.24
C TYR A 21 2.88 13.21 -0.78
N ASP A 22 3.41 12.03 -0.38
CA ASP A 22 4.72 11.57 -0.84
C ASP A 22 4.64 10.18 -1.46
N TRP A 23 5.54 9.93 -2.40
CA TRP A 23 5.62 8.64 -3.08
C TRP A 23 6.23 7.60 -2.11
N ALA A 24 5.75 6.36 -2.16
CA ALA A 24 6.28 5.26 -1.35
C ALA A 24 6.55 4.05 -2.23
N SER A 25 7.75 3.48 -2.10
CA SER A 25 8.11 2.29 -2.85
C SER A 25 7.49 1.04 -2.22
N VAL A 26 7.28 0.01 -3.05
CA VAL A 26 6.85 -1.33 -2.60
C VAL A 26 7.74 -1.86 -1.47
N SER A 27 9.05 -1.61 -1.53
CA SER A 27 10.01 -2.03 -0.51
C SER A 27 9.83 -1.29 0.82
N ASP A 28 9.53 0.00 0.77
CA ASP A 28 9.27 0.81 1.98
C ASP A 28 8.01 0.31 2.68
N ILE A 29 6.93 0.11 1.90
CA ILE A 29 5.68 -0.43 2.42
C ILE A 29 5.87 -1.83 2.99
N SER A 30 6.60 -2.70 2.27
CA SER A 30 6.85 -4.07 2.73
C SER A 30 7.64 -4.09 4.04
N THR A 31 8.65 -3.22 4.17
CA THR A 31 9.45 -3.09 5.39
C THR A 31 8.61 -2.56 6.56
N LEU A 32 7.76 -1.56 6.30
CA LEU A 32 6.94 -0.91 7.31
C LEU A 32 5.77 -1.77 7.80
N THR A 33 5.14 -2.50 6.89
CA THR A 33 3.89 -3.24 7.14
C THR A 33 4.10 -4.74 7.33
N GLY A 34 5.27 -5.27 6.95
CA GLY A 34 5.56 -6.70 6.91
C GLY A 34 4.81 -7.46 5.82
N LEU A 35 4.11 -6.75 4.92
CA LEU A 35 3.38 -7.37 3.82
C LEU A 35 4.34 -7.86 2.73
N SER A 36 3.91 -8.88 1.99
CA SER A 36 4.63 -9.32 0.80
C SER A 36 4.57 -8.26 -0.30
N ALA A 37 5.60 -8.22 -1.15
CA ALA A 37 5.67 -7.27 -2.27
C ALA A 37 4.42 -7.29 -3.18
N PRO A 38 3.81 -8.44 -3.53
CA PRO A 38 2.58 -8.45 -4.34
C PRO A 38 1.39 -7.79 -3.64
N ARG A 39 1.26 -7.95 -2.31
CA ARG A 39 0.19 -7.29 -1.53
C ARG A 39 0.42 -5.78 -1.46
N CYS A 40 1.68 -5.35 -1.29
CA CYS A 40 2.04 -3.93 -1.32
C CYS A 40 1.74 -3.31 -2.69
N GLN A 41 2.11 -3.97 -3.78
CA GLN A 41 1.80 -3.52 -5.15
C GLN A 41 0.30 -3.39 -5.38
N LEU A 42 -0.48 -4.36 -4.93
CA LEU A 42 -1.94 -4.31 -5.03
C LEU A 42 -2.50 -3.09 -4.30
N LEU A 43 -2.10 -2.87 -3.04
CA LEU A 43 -2.57 -1.73 -2.25
C LEU A 43 -2.20 -0.39 -2.88
N LEU A 44 -0.94 -0.21 -3.27
CA LEU A 44 -0.46 1.01 -3.92
C LEU A 44 -1.23 1.28 -5.22
N THR A 45 -1.50 0.24 -6.01
CA THR A 45 -2.32 0.36 -7.23
C THR A 45 -3.73 0.80 -6.91
N GLN A 46 -4.37 0.21 -5.89
CA GLN A 46 -5.72 0.61 -5.46
C GLN A 46 -5.76 2.05 -4.95
N PHE A 47 -4.73 2.51 -4.23
CA PHE A 47 -4.64 3.89 -3.79
C PHE A 47 -4.49 4.87 -4.96
N CYS A 48 -3.65 4.55 -5.94
CA CYS A 48 -3.51 5.37 -7.16
C CYS A 48 -4.84 5.47 -7.92
N LEU A 49 -5.53 4.34 -8.12
CA LEU A 49 -6.83 4.32 -8.81
C LEU A 49 -7.92 5.10 -8.04
N ALA A 50 -7.83 5.13 -6.70
CA ALA A 50 -8.74 5.90 -5.86
C ALA A 50 -8.37 7.39 -5.74
N GLY A 51 -7.25 7.83 -6.35
CA GLY A 51 -6.73 9.20 -6.22
C GLY A 51 -6.19 9.52 -4.83
N LEU A 52 -5.87 8.49 -4.04
CA LEU A 52 -5.31 8.60 -2.68
C LEU A 52 -3.78 8.72 -2.69
N MET A 53 -3.15 8.45 -3.83
CA MET A 53 -1.70 8.50 -3.99
C MET A 53 -1.35 8.84 -5.45
N GLU A 54 -0.23 9.51 -5.67
CA GLU A 54 0.27 9.82 -7.00
C GLU A 54 1.07 8.64 -7.56
N SER A 55 0.71 8.13 -8.74
CA SER A 55 1.55 7.15 -9.44
C SER A 55 2.73 7.88 -10.06
N ARG A 56 3.95 7.60 -9.58
CA ARG A 56 5.16 7.92 -10.35
C ARG A 56 5.35 6.83 -11.40
N ASP A 57 4.68 7.01 -12.54
CA ASP A 57 5.14 6.44 -13.81
C ASP A 57 6.37 7.23 -14.25
N ASN A 58 7.51 7.02 -13.61
CA ASN A 58 8.79 7.54 -14.10
C ASN A 58 9.76 6.37 -14.25
N ASP A 59 9.80 5.87 -15.49
CA ASP A 59 10.80 5.00 -16.15
C ASP A 59 11.18 3.65 -15.49
#